data_AF-K4L3F2-F1
#
_entry.id   AF-K4L3F2-F1
#
_cell.length_a   1.000
_cell.length_b   1.000
_cell.length_c   1.000
_cell.angle_alpha   90.00
_cell.angle_beta   90.00
_cell.angle_gamma   90.00
#
_symmetry.space_group_name_H-M   'P 1'
#
loop_
_entity.id
_entity.type
_entity.pdbx_description
1 polymer ?
#
loop_
_entity_poly.entity_id
_entity_poly.type
_entity_poly.pdbx_seq_one_letter_code
_entity_poly.pdbx_strand_id
1 'polypeptide(L)'
;MAMPVKNAKITNCYKDPLCKIKYTKGYHTGVDFIGADGQYVPVCAFRDASVLKVGWDPAGWGNYIILRYAGKYDVVHAHLSKVLVSQGAAVKEGQQIGVMGTTGNSTGVHLHFEVRVAPWTNRNDINASNFLGILNQRGPVQDKPIMIPEVIFSSPGDDEMAAAYLARFLKAERRALTAPGDLANVEHAYVIGSPVKPIQNTTNIVGTDRFDTARKTLELCK
;
A
#
# COMPACT_ATOMS: atom_id res chain seq x y z
N MET A 1 6.77 -8.05 -5.38
CA MET A 1 5.88 -7.34 -6.33
C MET A 1 6.74 -6.43 -7.18
N ALA A 2 6.52 -6.40 -8.50
CA ALA A 2 7.28 -5.51 -9.39
C ALA A 2 6.84 -4.06 -9.23
N MET A 3 7.76 -3.16 -8.87
CA MET A 3 7.50 -1.72 -8.86
C MET A 3 7.53 -1.13 -10.29
N PRO A 4 6.68 -0.12 -10.61
CA PRO A 4 6.72 0.55 -11.91
C PRO A 4 8.08 1.18 -12.24
N VAL A 5 8.83 1.59 -11.22
CA VAL A 5 10.19 2.12 -11.32
C VAL A 5 11.04 1.46 -10.23
N LYS A 6 12.20 0.89 -10.61
CA LYS A 6 13.12 0.26 -9.65
C LYS A 6 13.87 1.32 -8.83
N ASN A 7 14.09 1.03 -7.55
CA ASN A 7 14.82 1.90 -6.60
C ASN A 7 14.29 3.36 -6.58
N ALA A 8 12.97 3.50 -6.72
CA ALA A 8 12.34 4.79 -6.89
C ALA A 8 12.30 5.61 -5.59
N LYS A 9 12.23 6.93 -5.75
CA LYS A 9 11.80 7.87 -4.71
C LYS A 9 10.49 8.52 -5.13
N ILE A 10 9.62 8.79 -4.17
CA ILE A 10 8.39 9.57 -4.35
C ILE A 10 8.74 11.05 -4.15
N THR A 11 8.46 11.89 -5.14
CA THR A 11 8.66 13.34 -5.05
C THR A 11 7.38 14.08 -4.67
N ASN A 12 6.24 13.66 -5.23
CA ASN A 12 4.91 14.08 -4.80
C ASN A 12 4.03 12.85 -4.61
N CYS A 13 3.40 12.73 -3.44
CA CYS A 13 2.48 11.62 -3.15
C CYS A 13 1.03 11.97 -3.55
N TYR A 14 0.11 11.02 -3.43
CA TYR A 14 -1.30 11.27 -3.70
C TYR A 14 -1.87 12.26 -2.67
N LYS A 15 -2.56 13.30 -3.14
CA LYS A 15 -3.05 14.42 -2.28
C LYS A 15 -1.98 14.98 -1.36
N ASP A 16 -0.77 15.14 -1.90
CA ASP A 16 0.39 15.59 -1.15
C ASP A 16 0.15 16.92 -0.42
N PRO A 17 0.16 16.94 0.93
CA PRO A 17 -0.14 18.13 1.72
C PRO A 17 0.99 19.17 1.68
N LEU A 18 2.20 18.79 1.28
CA LEU A 18 3.35 19.67 1.18
C LEU A 18 3.52 20.27 -0.22
N CYS A 19 2.74 19.79 -1.20
CA CYS A 19 2.87 20.22 -2.57
C CYS A 19 2.31 21.64 -2.76
N LYS A 20 3.13 22.53 -3.32
CA LYS A 20 2.74 23.91 -3.67
C LYS A 20 2.33 24.07 -5.14
N ILE A 21 2.37 22.99 -5.92
CA ILE A 21 1.96 22.99 -7.33
C ILE A 21 0.43 23.10 -7.40
N LYS A 22 -0.06 24.00 -8.25
CA LYS A 22 -1.51 24.14 -8.50
C LYS A 22 -1.94 23.15 -9.57
N TYR A 23 -2.53 22.04 -9.14
CA TYR A 23 -3.11 21.04 -10.04
C TYR A 23 -4.50 21.46 -10.52
N THR A 24 -4.88 21.07 -11.73
CA THR A 24 -6.22 21.34 -12.30
C THR A 24 -7.35 20.83 -11.42
N LYS A 25 -7.14 19.69 -10.74
CA LYS A 25 -8.12 19.11 -9.81
C LYS A 25 -8.04 19.68 -8.39
N GLY A 26 -7.12 20.59 -8.13
CA GLY A 26 -6.83 21.15 -6.80
C GLY A 26 -5.91 20.29 -5.93
N TYR A 27 -5.59 19.06 -6.35
CA TYR A 27 -4.69 18.15 -5.65
C TYR A 27 -3.97 17.20 -6.63
N HIS A 28 -2.89 16.56 -6.16
CA HIS A 28 -2.14 15.59 -6.94
C HIS A 28 -2.88 14.25 -7.04
N THR A 29 -3.27 13.85 -8.25
CA THR A 29 -4.14 12.67 -8.51
C THR A 29 -3.40 11.34 -8.54
N GLY A 30 -2.07 11.37 -8.52
CA GLY A 30 -1.23 10.17 -8.61
C GLY A 30 -0.10 10.20 -7.60
N VAL A 31 0.96 9.46 -7.93
CA VAL A 31 2.25 9.48 -7.24
C VAL A 31 3.32 9.70 -8.29
N ASP A 32 4.23 10.63 -8.01
CA ASP A 32 5.35 10.95 -8.89
C ASP A 32 6.58 10.18 -8.43
N PHE A 33 7.07 9.29 -9.28
CA PHE A 33 8.27 8.50 -9.04
C PHE A 33 9.45 9.05 -9.83
N ILE A 34 10.60 9.15 -9.17
CA ILE A 34 11.89 9.38 -9.83
C ILE A 34 12.80 8.17 -9.67
N GLY A 35 13.63 7.90 -10.67
CA GLY A 35 14.74 6.96 -10.54
C GLY A 35 15.91 7.54 -9.74
N ALA A 36 17.01 6.80 -9.68
CA ALA A 36 18.27 7.34 -9.18
C ALA A 36 18.71 8.54 -10.03
N ASP A 37 19.05 9.65 -9.37
CA ASP A 37 19.66 10.85 -9.94
C ASP A 37 18.97 11.45 -11.18
N GLY A 38 17.64 11.41 -11.26
CA GLY A 38 16.87 12.08 -12.31
C GLY A 38 17.07 11.49 -13.72
N GLN A 39 17.56 10.25 -13.81
CA GLN A 39 17.84 9.59 -15.08
C GLN A 39 16.57 9.01 -15.74
N TYR A 40 16.69 8.80 -17.04
CA TYR A 40 15.68 8.15 -17.87
C TYR A 40 15.76 6.64 -17.61
N VAL A 41 14.91 6.15 -16.71
CA VAL A 41 14.88 4.75 -16.31
C VAL A 41 13.73 3.99 -16.96
N PRO A 42 13.83 2.65 -17.08
CA PRO A 42 12.71 1.81 -17.51
C PRO A 42 11.45 2.02 -16.66
N VAL A 43 10.31 2.08 -17.32
CA VAL A 43 8.99 2.03 -16.68
C VAL A 43 8.39 0.66 -16.98
N CYS A 44 7.98 -0.06 -15.94
CA CYS A 44 7.48 -1.43 -16.01
C CYS A 44 6.01 -1.54 -15.59
N ALA A 45 5.34 -2.59 -16.07
CA ALA A 45 4.01 -2.96 -15.58
C ALA A 45 4.11 -3.54 -14.15
N PHE A 46 3.19 -3.11 -13.27
CA PHE A 46 3.13 -3.55 -11.87
C PHE A 46 2.77 -5.04 -11.73
N ARG A 47 1.91 -5.52 -12.63
CA ARG A 47 1.32 -6.86 -12.70
C ARG A 47 0.90 -7.17 -14.15
N ASP A 48 0.35 -8.35 -14.39
CA ASP A 48 -0.31 -8.67 -15.65
C ASP A 48 -1.47 -7.69 -15.93
N ALA A 49 -1.49 -7.16 -17.14
CA ALA A 49 -2.47 -6.15 -17.57
C ALA A 49 -2.70 -6.16 -19.08
N SER A 50 -3.75 -5.47 -19.52
CA SER A 50 -3.97 -5.15 -20.93
C SER A 50 -3.73 -3.66 -21.18
N VAL A 51 -3.08 -3.31 -22.29
CA VAL A 51 -2.88 -1.92 -22.72
C VAL A 51 -4.20 -1.38 -23.25
N LEU A 52 -4.87 -0.54 -22.44
CA LEU A 52 -6.12 0.09 -22.82
C LEU A 52 -5.92 1.21 -23.83
N LYS A 53 -4.88 2.02 -23.64
CA LYS A 53 -4.59 3.19 -24.47
C LYS A 53 -3.11 3.52 -24.47
N VAL A 54 -2.62 3.96 -25.62
CA VAL A 54 -1.36 4.69 -25.77
C VAL A 54 -1.70 6.04 -26.39
N GLY A 55 -1.12 7.13 -25.89
CA GLY A 55 -1.47 8.44 -26.40
C GLY A 55 -0.43 9.52 -26.15
N TRP A 56 -0.72 10.68 -26.75
CA TRP A 56 0.03 11.93 -26.60
C TRP A 56 -0.92 13.02 -26.13
N ASP A 57 -0.54 13.71 -25.05
CA ASP A 57 -1.26 14.87 -24.50
C ASP A 57 -0.25 16.00 -24.19
N PRO A 58 -0.06 16.97 -25.10
CA PRO A 58 0.98 17.99 -24.94
C PRO A 58 0.70 18.96 -23.78
N ALA A 59 -0.55 19.12 -23.35
CA ALA A 59 -0.94 20.06 -22.29
C ALA A 59 -1.01 19.41 -20.90
N GLY A 60 -0.97 18.08 -20.85
CA GLY A 60 -1.03 17.29 -19.62
C GLY A 60 0.04 16.19 -19.60
N TRP A 61 -0.37 14.95 -19.85
CA TRP A 61 0.44 13.77 -19.57
C TRP A 61 1.66 13.54 -20.48
N GLY A 62 1.81 14.26 -21.59
CA GLY A 62 2.83 13.97 -22.59
C GLY A 62 2.59 12.62 -23.25
N ASN A 63 3.64 11.81 -23.46
CA ASN A 63 3.42 10.42 -23.84
C ASN A 63 2.92 9.63 -22.63
N TYR A 64 1.85 8.88 -22.83
CA TYR A 64 1.27 8.08 -21.75
C TYR A 64 0.77 6.71 -22.21
N ILE A 65 0.69 5.81 -21.23
CA ILE A 65 0.11 4.47 -21.36
C ILE A 65 -0.95 4.31 -20.29
N ILE A 66 -2.14 3.84 -20.65
CA ILE A 66 -3.17 3.39 -19.71
C ILE A 66 -3.22 1.87 -19.74
N LEU A 67 -2.92 1.24 -18.61
CA LEU A 67 -3.03 -0.21 -18.41
C LEU A 67 -4.27 -0.54 -17.60
N ARG A 68 -5.00 -1.60 -18.00
CA ARG A 68 -6.09 -2.18 -17.21
C ARG A 68 -5.61 -3.41 -16.46
N TYR A 69 -5.65 -3.32 -15.14
CA TYR A 69 -5.28 -4.39 -14.22
C TYR A 69 -6.53 -5.13 -13.72
N ALA A 70 -6.56 -6.44 -13.92
CA ALA A 70 -7.62 -7.36 -13.45
C ALA A 70 -9.07 -6.92 -13.77
N GLY A 71 -9.27 -6.10 -14.82
CA GLY A 71 -10.57 -5.53 -15.15
C GLY A 71 -11.10 -4.47 -14.17
N LYS A 72 -10.35 -4.15 -13.11
CA LYS A 72 -10.82 -3.33 -11.98
C LYS A 72 -10.14 -1.96 -11.87
N TYR A 73 -8.93 -1.82 -12.40
CA TYR A 73 -8.17 -0.59 -12.26
C TYR A 73 -7.60 -0.14 -13.60
N ASP A 74 -7.81 1.12 -13.95
CA ASP A 74 -7.17 1.78 -15.08
C ASP A 74 -6.05 2.68 -14.56
N VAL A 75 -4.82 2.44 -15.01
CA VAL A 75 -3.61 3.01 -14.44
C VAL A 75 -2.80 3.74 -15.49
N VAL A 76 -2.55 5.04 -15.26
CA VAL A 76 -1.77 5.90 -16.15
C VAL A 76 -0.30 5.82 -15.79
N HIS A 77 0.52 5.72 -16.83
CA HIS A 77 1.96 5.93 -16.80
C HIS A 77 2.24 7.11 -17.73
N ALA A 78 2.49 8.28 -17.17
CA ALA A 78 2.61 9.54 -17.91
C ALA A 78 4.05 10.10 -17.89
N HIS A 79 4.23 11.17 -18.67
CA HIS A 79 5.49 11.89 -18.90
C HIS A 79 6.59 11.04 -19.54
N LEU A 80 6.23 9.96 -20.24
CA LEU A 80 7.19 9.03 -20.82
C LEU A 80 8.02 9.70 -21.94
N SER A 81 9.31 9.40 -21.99
CA SER A 81 10.14 9.79 -23.15
C SER A 81 9.89 8.88 -24.35
N LYS A 82 9.55 7.61 -24.08
CA LYS A 82 9.27 6.60 -25.10
C LYS A 82 8.24 5.60 -24.60
N VAL A 83 7.33 5.21 -25.50
CA VAL A 83 6.39 4.10 -25.31
C VAL A 83 6.91 2.88 -26.06
N LEU A 84 6.84 1.70 -25.43
CA LEU A 84 7.38 0.44 -25.97
C LEU A 84 6.30 -0.63 -26.19
N VAL A 85 5.03 -0.29 -25.95
CA VAL A 85 3.88 -1.18 -26.13
C VAL A 85 2.82 -0.53 -27.01
N SER A 86 1.94 -1.34 -27.58
CA SER A 86 0.83 -0.88 -28.42
C SER A 86 -0.51 -1.10 -27.73
N GLN A 87 -1.50 -0.27 -28.06
CA GLN A 87 -2.88 -0.46 -27.59
C GLN A 87 -3.40 -1.86 -27.95
N GLY A 88 -4.11 -2.50 -27.02
CA GLY A 88 -4.64 -3.85 -27.17
C GLY A 88 -3.68 -4.97 -26.77
N ALA A 89 -2.39 -4.69 -26.59
CA ALA A 89 -1.42 -5.71 -26.17
C ALA A 89 -1.66 -6.16 -24.72
N ALA A 90 -1.34 -7.42 -24.43
CA ALA A 90 -1.17 -7.90 -23.06
C ALA A 90 0.26 -7.65 -22.59
N VAL A 91 0.43 -7.30 -21.32
CA VAL A 91 1.75 -7.13 -20.68
C VAL A 91 1.83 -7.98 -19.42
N LYS A 92 3.03 -8.43 -19.08
CA LYS A 92 3.32 -9.23 -17.89
C LYS A 92 3.86 -8.40 -16.74
N GLU A 93 3.71 -8.90 -15.51
CA GLU A 93 4.38 -8.32 -14.34
C GLU A 93 5.87 -8.07 -14.62
N GLY A 94 6.35 -6.84 -14.34
CA GLY A 94 7.74 -6.45 -14.53
C GLY A 94 8.15 -6.18 -15.98
N GLN A 95 7.28 -6.44 -16.97
CA GLN A 95 7.57 -6.13 -18.37
C GLN A 95 7.78 -4.62 -18.54
N GLN A 96 8.86 -4.24 -19.21
CA GLN A 96 9.10 -2.85 -19.57
C GLN A 96 8.07 -2.40 -20.62
N ILE A 97 7.35 -1.31 -20.31
CA ILE A 97 6.29 -0.74 -21.16
C ILE A 97 6.68 0.62 -21.74
N GLY A 98 7.68 1.28 -21.16
CA GLY A 98 8.14 2.59 -21.60
C GLY A 98 9.47 2.98 -20.97
N VAL A 99 9.84 4.23 -21.20
CA VAL A 99 11.01 4.89 -20.59
C VAL A 99 10.53 6.18 -19.95
N MET A 100 10.92 6.42 -18.70
CA MET A 100 10.63 7.65 -17.98
C MET A 100 11.13 8.86 -18.77
N GLY A 101 10.48 10.01 -18.61
CA GLY A 101 10.88 11.24 -19.30
C GLY A 101 10.32 12.47 -18.61
N THR A 102 10.15 13.53 -19.39
CA THR A 102 9.60 14.81 -18.94
C THR A 102 8.69 15.45 -20.01
N THR A 103 7.99 14.63 -20.80
CA THR A 103 7.12 15.15 -21.87
C THR A 103 5.80 15.70 -21.34
N GLY A 104 5.17 16.61 -22.07
CA GLY A 104 3.91 17.23 -21.67
C GLY A 104 4.14 18.32 -20.63
N ASN A 105 3.16 18.52 -19.75
CA ASN A 105 3.25 19.47 -18.65
C ASN A 105 3.99 18.85 -17.45
N SER A 106 5.31 18.87 -17.51
CA SER A 106 6.21 18.30 -16.51
C SER A 106 7.31 19.29 -16.14
N THR A 107 7.70 19.35 -14.86
CA THR A 107 8.76 20.23 -14.36
C THR A 107 10.14 19.56 -14.30
N GLY A 108 10.22 18.26 -14.56
CA GLY A 108 11.47 17.50 -14.55
C GLY A 108 11.26 16.01 -14.85
N VAL A 109 12.33 15.23 -14.95
CA VAL A 109 12.23 13.81 -15.28
C VAL A 109 11.56 13.03 -14.14
N HIS A 110 10.38 12.50 -14.40
CA HIS A 110 9.63 11.65 -13.46
C HIS A 110 8.59 10.80 -14.19
N LEU A 111 8.09 9.77 -13.50
CA LEU A 111 6.88 9.04 -13.88
C LEU A 111 5.72 9.56 -13.03
N HIS A 112 4.71 10.14 -13.67
CA HIS A 112 3.43 10.37 -13.02
C HIS A 112 2.59 9.08 -13.13
N PHE A 113 2.26 8.49 -11.98
CA PHE A 113 1.54 7.22 -11.88
C PHE A 113 0.20 7.42 -11.18
N GLU A 114 -0.89 7.28 -11.93
CA GLU A 114 -2.26 7.50 -11.44
C GLU A 114 -3.05 6.19 -11.50
N VAL A 115 -3.84 5.91 -10.45
CA VAL A 115 -4.70 4.73 -10.39
C VAL A 115 -6.15 5.19 -10.28
N ARG A 116 -7.00 4.65 -11.16
CA ARG A 116 -8.44 4.86 -11.14
C ARG A 116 -9.20 3.54 -11.08
N VAL A 117 -10.37 3.54 -10.43
CA VAL A 117 -11.29 2.40 -10.52
C VAL A 117 -11.84 2.33 -11.95
N ALA A 118 -11.84 1.16 -12.57
CA ALA A 118 -12.37 0.98 -13.92
C ALA A 118 -13.91 1.00 -13.92
N PRO A 119 -14.57 1.55 -14.96
CA PRO A 119 -13.96 2.20 -16.12
C PRO A 119 -13.42 3.60 -15.79
N TRP A 120 -12.40 4.03 -16.52
CA TRP A 120 -11.81 5.36 -16.41
C TRP A 120 -12.85 6.50 -16.41
N THR A 121 -12.87 7.31 -15.35
CA THR A 121 -13.63 8.58 -15.31
C THR A 121 -12.80 9.66 -14.61
N ASN A 122 -13.17 10.93 -14.72
CA ASN A 122 -12.45 12.04 -14.06
C ASN A 122 -12.65 12.13 -12.54
N ARG A 123 -13.39 11.21 -11.92
CA ARG A 123 -13.80 11.32 -10.51
C ARG A 123 -13.45 10.11 -9.65
N ASN A 124 -12.80 9.09 -10.20
CA ASN A 124 -12.55 7.82 -9.52
C ASN A 124 -11.07 7.49 -9.32
N ASP A 125 -10.23 8.51 -9.18
CA ASP A 125 -8.86 8.35 -8.70
C ASP A 125 -8.83 7.83 -7.26
N ILE A 126 -7.85 6.97 -6.99
CA ILE A 126 -7.57 6.42 -5.67
C ILE A 126 -6.09 6.61 -5.34
N ASN A 127 -5.75 6.44 -4.08
CA ASN A 127 -4.36 6.51 -3.65
C ASN A 127 -3.54 5.38 -4.30
N ALA A 128 -2.67 5.74 -5.25
CA ALA A 128 -1.83 4.79 -5.96
C ALA A 128 -0.83 4.06 -5.04
N SER A 129 -0.39 4.70 -3.95
CA SER A 129 0.48 4.05 -2.96
C SER A 129 -0.21 2.87 -2.29
N ASN A 130 -1.51 2.97 -1.98
CA ASN A 130 -2.29 1.84 -1.45
C ASN A 130 -2.44 0.71 -2.46
N PHE A 131 -2.62 1.05 -3.75
CA PHE A 131 -2.67 0.05 -4.83
C PHE A 131 -1.34 -0.71 -4.97
N LEU A 132 -0.22 -0.02 -4.81
CA LEU A 132 1.13 -0.59 -4.89
C LEU A 132 1.59 -1.27 -3.59
N GLY A 133 0.87 -1.09 -2.48
CA GLY A 133 1.26 -1.62 -1.17
C GLY A 133 2.44 -0.87 -0.54
N ILE A 134 2.56 0.43 -0.76
CA ILE A 134 3.65 1.29 -0.26
C ILE A 134 3.11 2.46 0.58
N LEU A 135 3.97 3.09 1.38
CA LEU A 135 3.62 4.30 2.13
C LEU A 135 3.37 5.49 1.19
N ASN A 136 2.32 6.27 1.46
CA ASN A 136 1.99 7.48 0.69
C ASN A 136 2.77 8.70 1.19
N GLN A 137 4.10 8.64 1.08
CA GLN A 137 5.02 9.64 1.63
C GLN A 137 6.14 9.97 0.64
N ARG A 138 6.59 11.23 0.64
CA ARG A 138 7.80 11.63 -0.10
C ARG A 138 9.04 10.91 0.44
N GLY A 139 10.03 10.68 -0.43
CA GLY A 139 11.31 10.05 -0.09
C GLY A 139 11.48 8.67 -0.74
N PRO A 140 12.45 7.86 -0.29
CA PRO A 140 12.61 6.49 -0.76
C PRO A 140 11.31 5.70 -0.63
N VAL A 141 10.95 4.94 -1.67
CA VAL A 141 9.81 4.03 -1.61
C VAL A 141 10.02 3.04 -0.46
N GLN A 142 9.00 2.93 0.38
CA GLN A 142 8.94 2.00 1.50
C GLN A 142 7.66 1.19 1.39
N ASP A 143 7.78 -0.12 1.49
CA ASP A 143 6.63 -1.00 1.56
C ASP A 143 5.74 -0.60 2.74
N LYS A 144 4.44 -0.65 2.52
CA LYS A 144 3.47 -0.46 3.60
C LYS A 144 3.60 -1.68 4.50
N PRO A 145 3.85 -1.50 5.80
CA PRO A 145 3.95 -2.64 6.69
C PRO A 145 2.66 -3.45 6.65
N ILE A 146 2.79 -4.78 6.65
CA ILE A 146 1.63 -5.66 6.75
C ILE A 146 1.08 -5.50 8.17
N MET A 147 -0.06 -4.83 8.30
CA MET A 147 -0.73 -4.71 9.59
C MET A 147 -1.36 -6.04 9.96
N ILE A 148 -1.02 -6.55 11.13
CA ILE A 148 -1.70 -7.67 11.77
C ILE A 148 -2.81 -7.04 12.61
N PRO A 149 -4.10 -7.28 12.28
CA PRO A 149 -5.19 -6.59 12.95
C PRO A 149 -5.20 -6.91 14.44
N GLU A 150 -5.05 -8.18 14.79
CA GLU A 150 -5.15 -8.64 16.18
C GLU A 150 -4.11 -9.75 16.45
N VAL A 151 -3.40 -9.62 17.58
CA VAL A 151 -2.52 -10.66 18.12
C VAL A 151 -2.88 -10.92 19.58
N ILE A 152 -2.88 -12.19 19.98
CA ILE A 152 -3.17 -12.59 21.35
C ILE A 152 -1.98 -13.29 21.94
N PHE A 153 -1.49 -12.73 23.04
CA PHE A 153 -0.46 -13.30 23.89
C PHE A 153 -1.09 -14.02 25.07
N SER A 154 -0.58 -15.20 25.39
CA SER A 154 -0.97 -15.92 26.61
C SER A 154 0.24 -16.41 27.39
N SER A 155 0.13 -16.39 28.71
CA SER A 155 1.02 -17.18 29.57
C SER A 155 0.75 -18.66 29.34
N PRO A 156 1.77 -19.54 29.40
CA PRO A 156 1.53 -20.98 29.45
C PRO A 156 0.67 -21.34 30.66
N GLY A 157 -0.28 -22.28 30.49
CA GLY A 157 -1.12 -22.78 31.58
C GLY A 157 -2.62 -22.55 31.41
N ASP A 158 -3.34 -22.30 32.51
CA ASP A 158 -4.81 -22.34 32.60
C ASP A 158 -5.53 -21.33 31.68
N ASP A 159 -4.87 -20.24 31.31
CA ASP A 159 -5.44 -19.17 30.48
C ASP A 159 -5.29 -19.43 28.96
N GLU A 160 -4.59 -20.48 28.54
CA GLU A 160 -4.42 -20.81 27.13
C GLU A 160 -5.74 -21.10 26.41
N MET A 161 -6.70 -21.69 27.11
CA MET A 161 -8.02 -21.98 26.54
C MET A 161 -8.82 -20.69 26.28
N ALA A 162 -8.75 -19.71 27.20
CA ALA A 162 -9.37 -18.40 27.02
C ALA A 162 -8.72 -17.65 25.85
N ALA A 163 -7.39 -17.69 25.75
CA ALA A 163 -6.64 -17.12 24.64
C ALA A 163 -6.97 -17.78 23.29
N ALA A 164 -7.09 -19.12 23.25
CA ALA A 164 -7.46 -19.85 22.04
C ALA A 164 -8.89 -19.51 21.58
N TYR A 165 -9.82 -19.36 22.52
CA TYR A 165 -11.19 -18.93 22.22
C TYR A 165 -11.22 -17.53 21.60
N LEU A 166 -10.54 -16.57 22.23
CA LEU A 166 -10.43 -15.21 21.73
C LEU A 166 -9.80 -15.16 20.33
N ALA A 167 -8.72 -15.92 20.12
CA ALA A 167 -8.03 -15.98 18.83
C ALA A 167 -8.93 -16.49 17.71
N ARG A 168 -9.73 -17.51 18.00
CA ARG A 168 -10.70 -18.03 17.05
C ARG A 168 -11.81 -17.03 16.75
N PHE A 169 -12.31 -16.30 17.75
CA PHE A 169 -13.38 -15.33 17.59
C PHE A 169 -12.94 -14.13 16.76
N LEU A 170 -11.78 -13.57 17.11
CA LEU A 170 -11.16 -12.41 16.46
C LEU A 170 -10.48 -12.75 15.12
N LYS A 171 -10.26 -14.03 14.82
CA LYS A 171 -9.38 -14.48 13.71
C LYS A 171 -7.96 -13.93 13.84
N ALA A 172 -7.51 -13.82 15.10
CA ALA A 172 -6.21 -13.29 15.49
C ALA A 172 -5.14 -14.39 15.53
N GLU A 173 -3.88 -13.98 15.37
CA GLU A 173 -2.74 -14.86 15.60
C GLU A 173 -2.50 -15.06 17.10
N ARG A 174 -2.34 -16.30 17.58
CA ARG A 174 -1.95 -16.58 18.97
C ARG A 174 -0.43 -16.75 19.07
N ARG A 175 0.20 -16.05 20.01
CA ARG A 175 1.64 -16.12 20.31
C ARG A 175 1.90 -16.35 21.80
N ALA A 176 3.05 -16.93 22.11
CA ALA A 176 3.50 -17.06 23.49
C ALA A 176 4.06 -15.73 24.01
N LEU A 177 3.80 -15.40 25.28
CA LEU A 177 4.33 -14.18 25.93
C LEU A 177 5.86 -14.11 25.97
N THR A 178 6.54 -15.25 25.96
CA THR A 178 8.01 -15.35 26.09
C THR A 178 8.77 -14.95 24.82
N ALA A 179 8.08 -14.81 23.68
CA ALA A 179 8.68 -14.40 22.41
C ALA A 179 7.74 -13.45 21.66
N PRO A 180 7.60 -12.19 22.12
CA PRO A 180 6.59 -11.28 21.57
C PRO A 180 6.77 -10.96 20.06
N GLY A 181 7.95 -11.20 19.48
CA GLY A 181 8.21 -10.94 18.06
C GLY A 181 8.17 -9.45 17.71
N ASP A 182 8.30 -9.13 16.42
CA ASP A 182 8.10 -7.75 15.96
C ASP A 182 6.60 -7.42 15.90
N LEU A 183 6.19 -6.43 16.69
CA LEU A 183 4.81 -5.98 16.87
C LEU A 183 4.61 -4.54 16.40
N ALA A 184 5.60 -3.95 15.72
CA ALA A 184 5.49 -2.60 15.17
C ALA A 184 4.30 -2.45 14.20
N ASN A 185 3.81 -3.57 13.65
CA ASN A 185 2.71 -3.61 12.69
C ASN A 185 1.45 -4.29 13.26
N VAL A 186 1.27 -4.34 14.59
CA VAL A 186 0.04 -4.88 15.20
C VAL A 186 -0.91 -3.73 15.53
N GLU A 187 -2.17 -3.80 15.08
CA GLU A 187 -3.17 -2.78 15.43
C GLU A 187 -3.64 -2.95 16.88
N HIS A 188 -3.98 -4.18 17.28
CA HIS A 188 -4.40 -4.52 18.63
C HIS A 188 -3.69 -5.77 19.16
N ALA A 189 -3.12 -5.65 20.36
CA ALA A 189 -2.47 -6.76 21.04
C ALA A 189 -3.15 -7.02 22.38
N TYR A 190 -3.66 -8.24 22.58
CA TYR A 190 -4.30 -8.67 23.83
C TYR A 190 -3.35 -9.58 24.60
N VAL A 191 -3.31 -9.42 25.93
CA VAL A 191 -2.51 -10.27 26.81
C VAL A 191 -3.43 -10.94 27.81
N ILE A 192 -3.51 -12.27 27.76
CA ILE A 192 -4.41 -13.09 28.57
C ILE A 192 -3.63 -13.72 29.72
N GLY A 193 -4.13 -13.57 30.94
CA GLY A 193 -3.58 -14.27 32.10
C GLY A 193 -2.27 -13.70 32.63
N SER A 194 -1.90 -12.49 32.21
CA SER A 194 -0.69 -11.83 32.70
C SER A 194 -0.90 -10.32 32.92
N PRO A 195 -0.51 -9.79 34.08
CA PRO A 195 -0.47 -8.34 34.31
C PRO A 195 0.74 -7.68 33.63
N VAL A 196 1.68 -8.48 33.11
CA VAL A 196 2.87 -7.96 32.41
C VAL A 196 2.45 -7.40 31.07
N LYS A 197 2.84 -6.15 30.79
CA LYS A 197 2.71 -5.53 29.48
C LYS A 197 3.94 -5.87 28.64
N PRO A 198 3.84 -6.77 27.63
CA PRO A 198 4.97 -7.04 26.74
C PRO A 198 5.31 -5.81 25.87
N ILE A 199 4.35 -4.93 25.59
CA ILE A 199 4.54 -3.65 24.88
C ILE A 199 3.56 -2.57 25.38
N GLN A 200 3.85 -1.29 25.09
CA GLN A 200 3.10 -0.15 25.60
C GLN A 200 1.62 -0.12 25.18
N ASN A 201 1.30 -0.66 24.00
CA ASN A 201 -0.04 -0.62 23.39
C ASN A 201 -0.85 -1.93 23.58
N THR A 202 -0.56 -2.76 24.59
CA THR A 202 -1.38 -3.96 24.86
C THR A 202 -2.59 -3.67 25.75
N THR A 203 -3.69 -4.36 25.47
CA THR A 203 -4.83 -4.51 26.38
C THR A 203 -4.65 -5.81 27.16
N ASN A 204 -4.39 -5.70 28.46
CA ASN A 204 -4.24 -6.85 29.34
C ASN A 204 -5.60 -7.28 29.91
N ILE A 205 -5.86 -8.57 29.88
CA ILE A 205 -7.06 -9.21 30.42
C ILE A 205 -6.60 -10.18 31.50
N VAL A 206 -6.80 -9.78 32.76
CA VAL A 206 -6.42 -10.56 33.93
C VAL A 206 -7.67 -10.87 34.74
N GLY A 207 -8.02 -12.15 34.81
CA GLY A 207 -9.06 -12.68 35.69
C GLY A 207 -8.52 -13.06 37.06
N THR A 208 -9.41 -13.24 38.03
CA THR A 208 -9.06 -13.87 39.32
C THR A 208 -8.80 -15.37 39.19
N ASP A 209 -9.36 -15.98 38.15
CA ASP A 209 -9.14 -17.35 37.70
C ASP A 209 -9.42 -17.44 36.19
N ARG A 210 -9.23 -18.62 35.59
CA ARG A 210 -9.43 -18.84 34.14
C ARG A 210 -10.86 -18.60 33.66
N PHE A 211 -11.87 -18.81 34.51
CA PHE A 211 -13.27 -18.57 34.15
C PHE A 211 -13.57 -17.07 34.15
N ASP A 212 -13.05 -16.33 35.13
CA ASP A 212 -13.15 -14.87 35.17
C ASP A 212 -12.36 -14.23 34.01
N THR A 213 -11.17 -14.76 33.68
CA THR A 213 -10.39 -14.34 32.50
C THR A 213 -11.21 -14.56 31.22
N ALA A 214 -11.83 -15.74 31.06
CA ALA A 214 -12.67 -16.04 29.90
C ALA A 214 -13.91 -15.14 29.82
N ARG A 215 -14.56 -14.84 30.95
CA ARG A 215 -15.73 -13.95 31.03
C ARG A 215 -15.36 -12.51 30.62
N LYS A 216 -14.29 -11.95 31.18
CA LYS A 216 -13.79 -10.61 30.82
C LYS A 216 -13.40 -10.53 29.35
N THR A 217 -12.81 -11.60 28.83
CA THR A 217 -12.47 -11.75 27.41
C THR A 217 -13.73 -11.67 26.54
N LEU A 218 -14.80 -12.39 26.91
CA LEU A 218 -16.08 -12.35 26.20
C LEU A 218 -16.74 -10.96 26.25
N GLU A 219 -16.60 -10.22 27.36
CA GLU A 219 -17.15 -8.87 27.50
C GLU A 219 -16.44 -7.86 26.58
N LEU A 220 -15.14 -8.02 26.37
CA LEU A 220 -14.36 -7.18 25.45
C LEU A 220 -14.66 -7.44 23.97
N CYS A 221 -15.25 -8.60 23.65
CA CYS A 221 -15.58 -9.01 22.29
C CYS A 221 -17.01 -8.65 21.84
N LYS A 222 -17.83 -8.09 22.73
CA LYS A 222 -19.20 -7.65 22.43
C LYS A 222 -19.19 -6.23 21.88
#